data_AF-A0A520K3A9-F1
#
_entry.id   AF-A0A520K3A9-F1
#
_cell.length_a   1.000
_cell.length_b   1.000
_cell.length_c   1.000
_cell.angle_alpha   90.00
_cell.angle_beta   90.00
_cell.angle_gamma   90.00
#
_symmetry.space_group_name_H-M   'P 1'
#
loop_
_entity.id
_entity.type
_entity.pdbx_description
1 polymer ?
#
loop_
_entity_poly.entity_id
_entity_poly.type
_entity_poly.pdbx_seq_one_letter_code
_entity_poly.pdbx_strand_id
1 'polypeptide(L)'
;MLPLYIEVSDKRIIVFGGGGVAERKICQILETGSEIPEKNPNLEVYSLKFTPRIKALCEAKKIHCVQCDLWNKNVEELIKGAFLILICTSDERLNARIFN
;
A
#
# COMPACT_ATOMS: atom_id res chain seq x y z
N MET A 1 -8.24 17.56 13.00
CA MET A 1 -8.43 16.25 12.34
C MET A 1 -9.90 15.89 12.39
N LEU A 2 -10.43 15.31 11.31
CA LEU A 2 -11.81 14.83 11.23
C LEU A 2 -11.78 13.30 11.29
N PRO A 3 -12.41 12.64 12.27
CA PRO A 3 -12.51 11.18 12.26
C PRO A 3 -13.40 10.73 11.10
N LEU A 4 -12.94 9.74 10.35
CA LEU A 4 -13.65 9.16 9.21
C LEU A 4 -13.71 7.64 9.37
N TYR A 5 -14.89 7.08 9.13
CA TYR A 5 -15.05 5.66 8.85
C TYR A 5 -15.18 5.50 7.34
N ILE A 6 -14.32 4.69 6.74
CA ILE A 6 -14.21 4.57 5.28
C ILE A 6 -14.35 3.10 4.90
N GLU A 7 -15.31 2.82 4.02
CA GLU A 7 -15.44 1.50 3.41
C GLU A 7 -14.39 1.34 2.30
N VAL A 8 -13.55 0.33 2.42
CA VAL A 8 -12.40 0.08 1.54
C VAL A 8 -12.51 -1.21 0.75
N SER A 9 -13.59 -1.98 0.91
CA SER A 9 -13.89 -3.13 0.07
C SER A 9 -13.82 -2.75 -1.41
N ASP A 10 -13.12 -3.59 -2.18
CA ASP A 10 -12.90 -3.46 -3.63
C ASP A 10 -12.22 -2.16 -4.07
N LYS A 11 -11.65 -1.42 -3.12
CA LYS A 11 -10.91 -0.19 -3.41
C LYS A 11 -9.46 -0.51 -3.72
N ARG A 12 -8.94 0.19 -4.72
CA ARG A 12 -7.50 0.20 -5.04
C ARG A 12 -6.76 1.06 -4.03
N ILE A 13 -5.88 0.45 -3.26
CA ILE A 13 -5.06 1.11 -2.25
C ILE A 13 -3.59 0.93 -2.60
N ILE A 14 -2.85 2.02 -2.62
CA ILE A 14 -1.41 2.01 -2.87
C ILE A 14 -0.65 2.25 -1.58
N VAL A 15 0.41 1.48 -1.37
CA VAL A 15 1.34 1.65 -0.26
C VAL A 15 2.74 1.85 -0.83
N PHE A 16 3.35 3.00 -0.54
CA PHE A 16 4.74 3.26 -0.87
C PHE A 16 5.62 2.95 0.34
N GLY A 17 6.55 2.01 0.17
CA GLY A 17 7.42 1.48 1.23
C GLY A 17 7.04 0.07 1.65
N GLY A 18 8.04 -0.71 2.07
CA GLY A 18 7.89 -2.12 2.46
C GLY A 18 8.54 -2.44 3.80
N GLY A 19 8.69 -1.44 4.68
CA GLY A 19 9.21 -1.60 6.04
C GLY A 19 8.10 -1.82 7.07
N GLY A 20 8.45 -1.79 8.37
CA GLY A 20 7.50 -2.09 9.45
C GLY A 20 6.29 -1.16 9.55
N VAL A 21 6.41 0.11 9.14
CA VAL A 21 5.27 1.05 9.10
C VAL A 21 4.25 0.63 8.03
N ALA A 22 4.74 0.27 6.84
CA ALA A 22 3.89 -0.23 5.76
C ALA A 22 3.22 -1.54 6.17
N GLU A 23 3.99 -2.48 6.73
CA GLU A 23 3.49 -3.77 7.22
C GLU A 23 2.34 -3.60 8.22
N ARG A 24 2.52 -2.76 9.24
CA ARG A 24 1.48 -2.50 10.26
C ARG A 24 0.19 -1.99 9.62
N LYS A 25 0.29 -1.04 8.69
CA LYS A 25 -0.88 -0.44 8.03
C LYS A 25 -1.56 -1.44 7.09
N ILE A 26 -0.80 -2.24 6.35
CA ILE A 26 -1.31 -3.31 5.50
C ILE A 26 -2.10 -4.33 6.33
N CYS A 27 -1.54 -4.80 7.46
CA CYS A 27 -2.23 -5.73 8.34
C CYS A 27 -3.54 -5.14 8.87
N GLN A 28 -3.55 -3.89 9.33
CA GLN A 28 -4.77 -3.23 9.79
C GLN A 28 -5.86 -3.16 8.71
N ILE A 29 -5.50 -2.88 7.46
CA ILE A 29 -6.44 -2.85 6.34
C ILE A 29 -6.96 -4.26 6.01
N LEU A 30 -6.09 -5.27 6.04
CA LEU A 30 -6.51 -6.66 5.78
C LEU A 30 -7.38 -7.22 6.91
N GLU A 31 -7.20 -6.77 8.16
CA GLU A 31 -8.06 -7.12 9.30
C GLU A 31 -9.46 -6.54 9.18
N THR A 32 -9.64 -5.42 8.45
CA THR A 32 -10.97 -4.90 8.11
C THR A 32 -11.64 -5.63 6.95
N GLY A 33 -10.93 -6.56 6.30
CA GLY A 33 -11.42 -7.32 5.15
C GLY A 33 -12.59 -8.25 5.50
N SER A 34 -13.42 -8.54 4.50
CA SER A 34 -14.52 -9.49 4.62
C SER A 34 -14.01 -10.92 4.46
N GLU A 35 -14.71 -11.90 5.04
CA GLU A 35 -14.46 -13.33 4.74
C GLU A 35 -14.69 -13.67 3.26
N ILE A 36 -15.41 -12.80 2.53
CA ILE A 36 -15.64 -12.88 1.10
C ILE A 36 -14.41 -12.28 0.38
N PRO A 37 -13.59 -13.09 -0.34
CA PRO A 37 -12.37 -12.62 -0.98
C PRO A 37 -12.58 -11.47 -1.97
N GLU A 38 -13.70 -11.48 -2.68
CA GLU A 38 -14.12 -10.45 -3.65
C GLU A 38 -14.60 -9.16 -3.00
N LYS A 39 -14.46 -9.01 -1.68
CA LYS A 39 -14.69 -7.75 -0.95
C LYS A 39 -13.43 -7.25 -0.27
N ASN A 40 -12.28 -7.85 -0.53
CA ASN A 40 -11.02 -7.38 0.02
C ASN A 40 -10.48 -6.20 -0.79
N PRO A 41 -9.87 -5.20 -0.13
CA PRO A 41 -9.20 -4.12 -0.83
C PRO A 41 -8.08 -4.65 -1.73
N ASN A 42 -7.93 -4.06 -2.92
CA ASN A 42 -6.81 -4.34 -3.80
C ASN A 42 -5.60 -3.51 -3.35
N LEU A 43 -4.70 -4.15 -2.60
CA LEU A 43 -3.50 -3.54 -2.05
C LEU A 43 -2.28 -3.75 -2.96
N GLU A 44 -1.72 -2.65 -3.46
CA GLU A 44 -0.47 -2.63 -4.23
C GLU A 44 0.64 -1.97 -3.42
N VAL A 45 1.76 -2.67 -3.20
CA VAL A 45 2.88 -2.22 -2.38
C VAL A 45 4.13 -2.04 -3.25
N TYR A 46 4.64 -0.81 -3.30
CA TYR A 46 5.81 -0.45 -4.10
C TYR A 46 7.00 -0.14 -3.18
N SER A 47 8.09 -0.88 -3.30
CA SER A 47 9.28 -0.69 -2.47
C SER A 47 10.53 -1.33 -3.07
N LEU A 48 11.71 -0.86 -2.67
CA LEU A 48 12.99 -1.51 -2.98
C LEU A 48 13.14 -2.86 -2.26
N LYS A 49 12.61 -2.95 -1.04
CA LYS A 49 12.68 -4.12 -0.15
C LYS A 49 11.38 -4.28 0.62
N PHE A 50 11.09 -5.52 0.98
CA PHE A 50 9.91 -5.89 1.75
C PHE A 50 10.31 -6.66 3.00
N THR A 51 9.59 -6.44 4.10
CA THR A 51 9.71 -7.29 5.30
C THR A 51 9.30 -8.74 4.99
N PRO A 52 9.76 -9.72 5.80
CA PRO A 52 9.33 -11.11 5.63
C PRO A 52 7.82 -11.30 5.65
N ARG A 53 7.11 -10.54 6.49
CA ARG A 53 5.64 -10.62 6.57
C ARG A 53 4.95 -10.10 5.30
N ILE A 54 5.40 -8.99 4.73
CA ILE A 54 4.87 -8.47 3.47
C ILE A 54 5.13 -9.48 2.33
N LYS A 55 6.30 -10.11 2.29
CA LYS A 55 6.58 -11.17 1.31
C LYS A 55 5.62 -12.34 1.46
N ALA A 56 5.39 -12.84 2.66
CA ALA A 56 4.45 -13.93 2.92
C ALA A 56 3.01 -13.57 2.51
N LEU A 57 2.57 -12.34 2.73
CA LEU A 57 1.25 -11.86 2.26
C LEU A 57 1.15 -11.83 0.73
N CYS A 58 2.24 -11.43 0.05
CA CYS A 58 2.30 -11.43 -1.42
C CYS A 58 2.30 -12.85 -1.98
N GLU A 59 3.05 -13.78 -1.39
CA GLU A 59 3.08 -15.20 -1.76
C GLU A 59 1.70 -15.85 -1.57
N ALA A 60 0.99 -15.48 -0.50
CA ALA A 60 -0.38 -15.87 -0.24
C ALA A 60 -1.41 -15.15 -1.14
N LYS A 61 -0.96 -14.31 -2.09
CA LYS A 61 -1.79 -13.50 -3.01
C LYS A 61 -2.81 -12.59 -2.32
N LYS A 62 -2.54 -12.18 -1.08
CA LYS A 62 -3.39 -11.23 -0.32
C LYS A 62 -3.13 -9.78 -0.71
N ILE A 63 -1.95 -9.50 -1.22
CA ILE A 63 -1.51 -8.18 -1.70
C ILE A 63 -0.65 -8.36 -2.95
N HIS A 64 -0.51 -7.30 -3.73
CA HIS A 64 0.41 -7.25 -4.87
C HIS A 64 1.66 -6.45 -4.49
N CYS A 65 2.85 -7.04 -4.61
CA CYS A 65 4.11 -6.34 -4.37
C CYS A 65 4.85 -6.06 -5.67
N VAL A 66 5.28 -4.82 -5.85
CA VAL A 66 6.10 -4.37 -6.98
C VAL A 66 7.45 -3.91 -6.45
N GLN A 67 8.47 -4.75 -6.65
CA GLN A 67 9.83 -4.38 -6.29
C GLN A 67 10.37 -3.36 -7.28
N CYS A 68 10.57 -2.12 -6.84
CA CYS A 68 11.07 -1.05 -7.71
C CYS A 68 11.75 0.08 -6.93
N ASP A 69 12.56 0.85 -7.64
CA ASP A 69 13.04 2.14 -7.18
C ASP A 69 12.04 3.24 -7.58
N LEU A 70 11.35 3.80 -6.59
CA LEU A 70 10.35 4.85 -6.80
C LEU A 70 10.97 6.15 -7.33
N TRP A 71 12.28 6.37 -7.16
CA TRP A 71 12.95 7.51 -7.76
C TRP A 71 12.92 7.47 -9.30
N ASN A 72 12.86 6.29 -9.88
CA ASN A 72 12.88 6.05 -11.32
C ASN A 72 11.50 5.70 -11.91
N LYS A 73 10.43 5.92 -11.16
CA LYS A 73 9.04 5.65 -11.61
C LYS A 73 8.25 6.93 -11.82
N ASN A 74 7.29 6.86 -12.73
CA ASN A 74 6.24 7.86 -12.87
C ASN A 74 5.20 7.65 -11.78
N VAL A 75 5.31 8.40 -10.67
CA VAL A 75 4.41 8.27 -9.52
C VAL A 75 2.97 8.63 -9.90
N GLU A 76 2.76 9.65 -10.73
CA GLU A 76 1.42 10.09 -11.17
C GLU A 76 0.65 8.96 -11.86
N GLU A 77 1.33 8.19 -12.72
CA GLU A 77 0.75 7.01 -13.37
C GLU A 77 0.43 5.91 -12.36
N LEU A 78 1.32 5.66 -11.39
CA LEU A 78 1.10 4.65 -10.37
C LEU A 78 -0.15 4.97 -9.54
N ILE A 79 -0.33 6.23 -9.15
CA ILE A 79 -1.43 6.66 -8.28
C ILE A 79 -2.76 6.87 -9.00
N LYS A 80 -2.77 6.87 -10.33
CA LYS A 80 -3.99 7.10 -11.11
C LYS A 80 -5.08 6.09 -10.75
N GLY A 81 -6.24 6.59 -10.32
CA GLY A 81 -7.38 5.76 -9.92
C GLY A 81 -7.22 5.06 -8.57
N ALA A 82 -6.19 5.38 -7.78
CA ALA A 82 -6.10 4.95 -6.39
C ALA A 82 -7.19 5.63 -5.56
N PHE A 83 -7.84 4.86 -4.69
CA PHE A 83 -8.79 5.37 -3.71
C PHE A 83 -8.09 5.93 -2.46
N LEU A 84 -7.03 5.25 -2.02
CA LEU A 84 -6.22 5.64 -0.88
C LEU A 84 -4.75 5.39 -1.18
N ILE A 85 -3.89 6.32 -0.76
CA ILE A 85 -2.44 6.23 -0.91
C ILE A 85 -1.81 6.36 0.48
N LEU A 86 -0.95 5.40 0.82
CA LEU A 86 -0.20 5.38 2.07
C LEU A 86 1.29 5.57 1.79
N ILE A 87 1.80 6.74 2.11
CA ILE A 87 3.22 7.06 1.98
C ILE A 87 3.95 6.64 3.26
N CYS A 88 4.72 5.55 3.18
CA CYS A 88 5.33 4.88 4.33
C CYS A 88 6.83 4.61 4.13
N THR A 89 7.50 5.42 3.31
CA THR A 89 8.95 5.33 3.12
C THR A 89 9.69 6.10 4.21
N SER A 90 10.93 5.69 4.50
CA SER A 90 11.81 6.40 5.42
C SER A 90 12.56 7.57 4.77
N ASP A 91 12.37 7.80 3.47
CA ASP A 91 12.99 8.89 2.72
C ASP A 91 12.02 10.07 2.65
N GLU A 92 12.30 11.10 3.45
CA GLU A 92 11.46 12.30 3.51
C GLU A 92 11.37 13.04 2.17
N ARG A 93 12.45 13.02 1.37
CA ARG A 93 12.46 13.69 0.06
C ARG A 93 11.62 12.94 -0.94
N LEU A 94 11.68 11.60 -0.91
CA LEU A 94 10.80 10.76 -1.71
C LEU A 94 9.34 10.95 -1.30
N ASN A 95 9.05 11.01 0.01
CA ASN A 95 7.70 11.24 0.49
C ASN A 95 7.15 12.61 0.02
N ALA A 96 7.96 13.67 0.09
CA ALA A 96 7.60 14.98 -0.43
C ALA A 96 7.35 14.96 -1.94
N ARG A 97 8.15 14.22 -2.71
CA ARG A 97 7.93 14.05 -4.15
C ARG A 97 6.64 13.29 -4.47
N ILE A 98 6.28 12.29 -3.66
CA ILE A 98 5.05 11.52 -3.89
C ILE A 98 3.80 12.33 -3.51
N PHE A 99 3.93 13.23 -2.53
CA PHE A 99 2.83 14.04 -2.02
C PHE A 99 2.49 15.26 -2.88
N ASN A 100 3.49 15.83 -3.56
CA ASN A 100 3.34 16.98 -4.46
C ASN A 100 3.04 16.55 -5.88
#